data_AF-A0ABD2PV12-F1
#
_entry.id   AF-A0ABD2PV12-F1
#
_cell.length_a   1.000
_cell.length_b   1.000
_cell.length_c   1.000
_cell.angle_alpha   90.00
_cell.angle_beta   90.00
_cell.angle_gamma   90.00
#
_symmetry.space_group_name_H-M   'P 1'
#
loop_
_entity.id
_entity.type
_entity.pdbx_description
1 polymer ?
#
loop_
_entity_poly.entity_id
_entity_poly.type
_entity_poly.pdbx_seq_one_letter_code
_entity_poly.pdbx_strand_id
1 'polypeptide(L)'
;MSTTAKRICLAFCSCPSYQKSKVDADSLKKHIFALDLSRKRSIIYIILFMFLSSINFTAVIPSLFGYLKALKDDVGYNYLGMSLSSYSFGQMIASPLFGWVAIKIPVPNPRSIRHLAKSKKQRGAKHLIVFGMFLEILGSVLYVIAAEFDGLYKIWAVIVARFIVGFGVGASAIYRGYVNSASKPKEQSFNNFLLTIAQSLGFIVGPALQSAFTFIPESHQIQTYGFHFNTYTAIGHITVLLSE
;
A
#
# COMPACT_ATOMS: atom_id res chain seq x y z
N MET A 1 28.57 4.39 59.86
CA MET A 1 28.66 4.95 58.48
C MET A 1 27.40 4.79 57.61
N SER A 2 26.32 4.13 58.06
CA SER A 2 25.13 3.84 57.23
C SER A 2 24.08 4.98 57.14
N THR A 3 24.00 5.86 58.15
CA THR A 3 22.92 6.85 58.29
C THR A 3 23.10 8.11 57.45
N THR A 4 24.33 8.57 57.23
CA THR A 4 24.60 9.82 56.49
C THR A 4 24.35 9.66 54.98
N ALA A 5 24.73 8.52 54.39
CA ALA A 5 24.50 8.23 52.98
C ALA A 5 22.99 8.10 52.64
N LYS A 6 22.19 7.48 53.52
CA LYS A 6 20.72 7.41 53.36
C LYS A 6 20.05 8.79 53.39
N ARG A 7 20.50 9.70 54.27
CA ARG A 7 19.96 11.06 54.35
C ARG A 7 20.29 11.91 53.13
N ILE A 8 21.50 11.77 52.57
CA ILE A 8 21.91 12.46 51.35
C ILE A 8 21.11 11.97 50.13
N CYS A 9 20.86 10.67 50.03
CA CYS A 9 20.08 10.08 48.94
C CYS A 9 18.59 10.51 48.98
N LEU A 10 18.00 10.58 50.18
CA LEU A 10 16.64 11.10 50.37
C LEU A 10 16.55 12.60 50.04
N ALA A 11 17.53 13.41 50.44
CA ALA A 11 17.58 14.84 50.13
C ALA A 11 17.74 15.12 48.62
N PHE A 12 18.52 14.31 47.90
CA PHE A 12 18.62 14.40 46.43
C PHE A 12 17.31 14.01 45.74
N CYS A 13 16.59 12.99 46.23
CA CYS A 13 15.26 12.64 45.72
C CYS A 13 14.23 13.75 45.97
N SER A 14 14.32 14.50 47.07
CA SER A 14 13.43 15.62 47.37
C SER A 14 13.78 16.92 46.63
N CYS A 15 14.90 16.97 45.91
CA CYS A 15 15.35 18.16 45.21
C CYS A 15 14.47 18.42 43.96
N PRO A 16 13.78 19.58 43.86
CA PRO A 16 12.83 19.86 42.78
C PRO A 16 13.41 19.69 41.37
N SER A 17 14.69 20.04 41.19
CA SER A 17 15.40 19.89 39.92
C SER A 17 15.68 18.44 39.53
N TYR A 18 15.94 17.55 40.49
CA TYR A 18 16.11 16.12 40.25
C TYR A 18 14.77 15.45 39.92
N GLN A 19 13.73 15.79 40.68
CA GLN A 19 12.36 15.33 40.44
C GLN A 19 11.86 15.75 39.04
N LYS A 20 12.11 17.01 38.64
CA LYS A 20 11.78 17.54 37.30
C LYS A 20 12.54 16.82 36.18
N SER A 21 13.85 16.63 36.33
CA SER A 21 14.68 15.86 35.38
C SER A 21 14.19 14.41 35.20
N LYS A 22 13.76 13.76 36.29
CA LYS A 22 13.20 12.40 36.25
C LYS A 22 11.82 12.35 35.56
N VAL A 23 10.95 13.32 35.84
CA VAL A 23 9.65 13.47 35.16
C VAL A 23 9.84 13.74 33.67
N ASP A 24 10.82 14.56 33.28
CA ASP A 24 11.17 14.84 31.89
C ASP A 24 11.74 13.59 31.19
N ALA A 25 12.56 12.79 31.87
CA ALA A 25 13.11 11.54 31.33
C ALA A 25 12.03 10.46 31.13
N ASP A 26 11.08 10.32 32.06
CA ASP A 26 9.98 9.37 31.93
C ASP A 26 8.96 9.82 30.86
N SER A 27 8.71 11.13 30.73
CA SER A 27 7.93 11.71 29.63
C SER A 27 8.61 11.46 28.27
N LEU A 28 9.92 11.66 28.19
CA LEU A 28 10.70 11.39 26.98
C LEU A 28 10.68 9.92 26.59
N LYS A 29 10.82 8.99 27.55
CA LYS A 29 10.69 7.54 27.30
C LYS A 29 9.31 7.19 26.76
N LYS A 30 8.23 7.75 27.34
CA LYS A 30 6.86 7.56 26.85
C LYS A 30 6.71 8.07 25.41
N HIS A 31 7.26 9.25 25.10
CA HIS A 31 7.24 9.79 23.74
C HIS A 31 8.04 8.93 22.74
N ILE A 32 9.25 8.48 23.09
CA ILE A 32 10.06 7.60 22.24
C ILE A 32 9.33 6.28 21.99
N PHE A 33 8.72 5.69 23.03
CA PHE A 33 7.96 4.46 22.91
C PHE A 33 6.73 4.62 22.01
N ALA A 34 5.97 5.71 22.16
CA ALA A 34 4.83 6.03 21.31
C ALA A 34 5.24 6.21 19.83
N LEU A 35 6.38 6.85 19.58
CA LEU A 35 6.94 6.99 18.23
C LEU A 35 7.37 5.64 17.63
N ASP A 36 7.98 4.77 18.42
CA ASP A 36 8.38 3.42 17.97
C ASP A 36 7.15 2.57 17.60
N LEU A 37 6.09 2.62 18.43
CA LEU A 37 4.81 1.97 18.13
C LEU A 37 4.17 2.50 16.85
N SER A 38 4.07 3.82 16.68
CA SER A 38 3.50 4.44 15.48
C SER A 38 4.27 4.05 14.21
N ARG A 39 5.61 3.99 14.31
CA ARG A 39 6.48 3.55 13.23
C ARG A 39 6.26 2.09 12.85
N LYS A 40 6.22 1.19 13.84
CA LYS A 40 5.95 -0.24 13.62
C LYS A 40 4.58 -0.47 12.98
N ARG A 41 3.54 0.22 13.47
CA ARG A 41 2.19 0.20 12.86
C ARG A 41 2.25 0.61 11.38
N SER A 42 2.92 1.73 11.07
CA SER A 42 3.06 2.21 9.69
C SER A 42 3.74 1.19 8.77
N ILE A 43 4.78 0.49 9.26
CA ILE A 43 5.49 -0.54 8.49
C ILE A 43 4.58 -1.76 8.25
N ILE A 44 3.83 -2.19 9.27
CA ILE A 44 2.89 -3.31 9.16
C ILE A 44 1.79 -2.99 8.14
N TYR A 45 1.22 -1.77 8.16
CA TYR A 45 0.23 -1.35 7.16
C TYR A 45 0.78 -1.42 5.73
N ILE A 46 2.04 -1.04 5.51
CA ILE A 46 2.66 -1.12 4.19
C ILE A 46 2.86 -2.59 3.76
N ILE A 47 3.26 -3.46 4.67
CA ILE A 47 3.42 -4.90 4.39
C ILE A 47 2.06 -5.53 4.05
N LEU A 48 1.02 -5.19 4.81
CA LEU A 48 -0.34 -5.66 4.55
C LEU A 48 -0.85 -5.12 3.20
N PHE A 49 -0.68 -3.82 2.94
CA PHE A 49 -1.08 -3.22 1.67
C PHE A 49 -0.38 -3.88 0.47
N MET A 50 0.92 -4.17 0.57
CA MET A 50 1.65 -4.92 -0.44
C MET A 50 1.00 -6.28 -0.72
N PHE A 51 0.69 -7.03 0.34
CA PHE A 51 0.04 -8.34 0.23
C PHE A 51 -1.29 -8.23 -0.52
N LEU A 52 -2.13 -7.27 -0.15
CA LEU A 52 -3.44 -7.03 -0.75
C LEU A 52 -3.35 -6.58 -2.22
N SER A 53 -2.46 -5.63 -2.52
CA SER A 53 -2.19 -5.17 -3.89
C SER A 53 -1.67 -6.32 -4.76
N SER A 54 -0.85 -7.22 -4.19
CA SER A 54 -0.36 -8.43 -4.88
C SER A 54 -1.48 -9.43 -5.17
N ILE A 55 -2.44 -9.63 -4.24
CA ILE A 55 -3.64 -10.45 -4.46
C ILE A 55 -4.48 -9.87 -5.60
N ASN A 56 -4.73 -8.55 -5.58
CA ASN A 56 -5.51 -7.90 -6.62
C ASN A 56 -4.89 -8.13 -8.00
N PHE A 57 -3.59 -7.87 -8.15
CA PHE A 57 -2.88 -8.08 -9.40
C PHE A 57 -2.99 -9.54 -9.91
N THR A 58 -2.76 -10.53 -9.05
CA THR A 58 -2.70 -11.93 -9.48
C THR A 58 -4.05 -12.63 -9.59
N ALA A 59 -5.07 -12.20 -8.86
CA ALA A 59 -6.45 -12.65 -9.07
C ALA A 59 -6.99 -12.20 -10.44
N VAL A 60 -6.55 -11.03 -10.86
CA VAL A 60 -7.04 -10.35 -12.06
C VAL A 60 -6.48 -10.93 -13.37
N ILE A 61 -5.25 -11.44 -13.38
CA ILE A 61 -4.63 -12.02 -14.60
C ILE A 61 -5.44 -13.20 -15.20
N PRO A 62 -5.73 -14.29 -14.45
CA PRO A 62 -6.45 -15.44 -14.99
C PRO A 62 -7.90 -15.12 -15.35
N SER A 63 -8.50 -14.14 -14.66
CA SER A 63 -9.90 -13.78 -14.81
C SER A 63 -10.15 -12.72 -15.89
N LEU A 64 -9.11 -11.96 -16.27
CA LEU A 64 -9.19 -10.90 -17.29
C LEU A 64 -9.64 -11.43 -18.67
N PHE A 65 -9.19 -12.61 -19.09
CA PHE A 65 -9.59 -13.15 -20.38
C PHE A 65 -11.09 -13.49 -20.42
N GLY A 66 -11.59 -14.14 -19.36
CA GLY A 66 -13.03 -14.41 -19.21
C GLY A 66 -13.86 -13.14 -19.16
N TYR A 67 -13.38 -12.11 -18.44
CA TYR A 67 -14.04 -10.82 -18.37
C TYR A 67 -14.11 -10.10 -19.73
N LEU A 68 -13.00 -10.10 -20.49
CA LEU A 68 -12.98 -9.51 -21.83
C LEU A 68 -13.92 -10.24 -22.80
N LYS A 69 -13.97 -11.57 -22.72
CA LYS A 69 -14.89 -12.38 -23.53
C LYS A 69 -16.35 -12.12 -23.17
N ALA A 70 -16.66 -11.94 -21.87
CA ALA A 70 -17.99 -11.58 -21.41
C ALA A 70 -18.45 -10.19 -21.88
N LEU A 71 -17.52 -9.26 -22.14
CA LEU A 71 -17.84 -7.94 -22.68
C LEU A 71 -18.09 -7.96 -24.19
N LYS A 72 -17.35 -8.79 -24.93
CA LYS A 72 -17.49 -8.98 -26.38
C LYS A 72 -16.96 -10.35 -26.77
N ASP A 73 -17.80 -11.15 -27.43
CA ASP A 73 -17.48 -12.54 -27.80
C ASP A 73 -16.32 -12.68 -28.80
N ASP A 74 -16.07 -11.64 -29.61
CA ASP A 74 -15.02 -11.59 -30.65
C ASP A 74 -13.68 -10.99 -30.14
N VAL A 75 -13.41 -11.07 -28.83
CA VAL A 75 -12.17 -10.52 -28.27
C VAL A 75 -11.03 -11.53 -28.39
N GLY A 76 -10.12 -11.27 -29.32
CA GLY A 76 -8.87 -12.03 -29.48
C GLY A 76 -7.81 -11.71 -28.42
N TYR A 77 -6.78 -12.55 -28.33
CA TYR A 77 -5.64 -12.42 -27.41
C TYR A 77 -4.87 -11.08 -27.52
N ASN A 78 -5.02 -10.36 -28.63
CA ASN A 78 -4.40 -9.05 -28.84
C ASN A 78 -4.83 -8.04 -27.77
N TYR A 79 -6.11 -8.00 -27.40
CA TYR A 79 -6.63 -7.07 -26.39
C TYR A 79 -6.21 -7.47 -24.96
N LEU A 80 -6.11 -8.77 -24.69
CA LEU A 80 -5.53 -9.28 -23.46
C LEU A 80 -4.07 -8.80 -23.33
N GLY A 81 -3.28 -8.98 -24.39
CA GLY A 81 -1.90 -8.50 -24.46
C GLY A 81 -1.79 -6.99 -24.23
N MET A 82 -2.60 -6.19 -24.94
CA MET A 82 -2.63 -4.73 -24.76
C MET A 82 -2.97 -4.33 -23.32
N SER A 83 -3.94 -5.02 -22.70
CA SER A 83 -4.32 -4.76 -21.30
C SER A 83 -3.16 -5.07 -20.33
N LEU A 84 -2.51 -6.22 -20.46
CA LEU A 84 -1.36 -6.59 -19.63
C LEU A 84 -0.14 -5.69 -19.86
N SER A 85 0.11 -5.30 -21.11
CA SER A 85 1.17 -4.35 -21.47
C SER A 85 0.90 -2.97 -20.91
N SER A 86 -0.35 -2.49 -20.95
CA SER A 86 -0.72 -1.17 -20.41
C SER A 86 -0.46 -1.05 -18.91
N TYR A 87 -0.73 -2.11 -18.15
CA TYR A 87 -0.41 -2.17 -16.72
C TYR A 87 1.10 -2.03 -16.48
N SER A 88 1.90 -2.85 -17.18
CA SER A 88 3.36 -2.82 -17.07
C SER A 88 3.94 -1.47 -17.51
N PHE A 89 3.37 -0.88 -18.55
CA PHE A 89 3.76 0.44 -19.07
C PHE A 89 3.47 1.56 -18.05
N GLY A 90 2.29 1.52 -17.42
CA GLY A 90 1.94 2.44 -16.33
C GLY A 90 2.93 2.35 -15.16
N GLN A 91 3.26 1.13 -14.74
CA GLN A 91 4.23 0.89 -13.65
C GLN A 91 5.64 1.37 -14.02
N MET A 92 6.06 1.14 -15.27
CA MET A 92 7.36 1.56 -15.78
C MET A 92 7.54 3.08 -15.75
N ILE A 93 6.49 3.85 -16.11
CA ILE A 93 6.53 5.32 -16.09
C ILE A 93 6.42 5.86 -14.66
N ALA A 94 5.52 5.29 -13.87
CA ALA A 94 5.25 5.74 -12.52
C ALA A 94 6.47 5.57 -11.59
N SER A 95 7.23 4.48 -11.72
CA SER A 95 8.39 4.20 -10.86
C SER A 95 9.45 5.32 -10.86
N PRO A 96 10.02 5.76 -12.00
CA PRO A 96 10.97 6.87 -12.04
C PRO A 96 10.30 8.22 -11.74
N LEU A 97 9.05 8.43 -12.16
CA LEU A 97 8.33 9.68 -11.90
C LEU A 97 8.16 9.91 -10.40
N PHE A 98 7.63 8.91 -9.68
CA PHE A 98 7.46 8.96 -8.25
C PHE A 98 8.79 9.01 -7.49
N GLY A 99 9.82 8.33 -7.99
CA GLY A 99 11.19 8.46 -7.47
C GLY A 99 11.71 9.90 -7.59
N TRP A 100 11.50 10.54 -8.74
CA TRP A 100 11.93 11.91 -9.00
C TRP A 100 11.14 12.94 -8.18
N VAL A 101 9.81 12.80 -8.11
CA VAL A 101 8.96 13.66 -7.27
C VAL A 101 9.35 13.52 -5.79
N ALA A 102 9.66 12.31 -5.31
CA ALA A 102 10.14 12.09 -3.95
C ALA A 102 11.50 12.76 -3.65
N ILE A 103 12.31 13.06 -4.67
CA ILE A 103 13.57 13.80 -4.55
C ILE A 103 13.34 15.32 -4.66
N LYS A 104 12.45 15.75 -5.57
CA LYS A 104 12.27 17.16 -5.93
C LYS A 104 11.45 18.00 -4.97
N ILE A 105 10.65 17.41 -4.05
CA ILE A 105 9.87 18.18 -3.08
C ILE A 105 10.84 19.08 -2.27
N PRO A 106 10.83 20.41 -2.50
CA PRO A 106 11.81 21.31 -1.92
C PRO A 106 11.49 21.47 -0.45
N VAL A 107 12.45 21.11 0.41
CA VAL A 107 12.34 21.28 1.84
C VAL A 107 12.58 22.77 2.14
N PRO A 108 11.59 23.56 2.61
CA PRO A 108 11.86 24.93 3.00
C PRO A 108 12.72 24.88 4.27
N ASN A 109 13.91 25.47 4.19
CA ASN A 109 14.98 25.56 5.20
C ASN A 109 15.77 24.26 5.54
N PRO A 110 16.92 24.01 4.86
CA PRO A 110 17.92 23.04 5.29
C PRO A 110 19.00 23.73 6.13
N ARG A 111 18.68 24.17 7.35
CA ARG A 111 19.72 24.61 8.30
C ARG A 111 19.48 23.95 9.65
N SER A 112 20.42 23.09 10.00
CA SER A 112 20.55 22.38 11.27
C SER A 112 19.64 21.16 11.45
N ILE A 113 20.27 19.99 11.59
CA ILE A 113 19.72 18.67 11.99
C ILE A 113 19.38 17.73 10.81
N ARG A 114 20.40 16.96 10.36
CA ARG A 114 20.26 15.81 9.43
C ARG A 114 19.18 14.81 9.85
N HIS A 115 18.83 14.73 11.13
CA HIS A 115 17.75 13.87 11.65
C HIS A 115 16.33 14.40 11.38
N LEU A 116 16.13 15.73 11.25
CA LEU A 116 14.83 16.35 10.95
C LEU A 116 14.52 16.37 9.45
N ALA A 117 15.54 16.51 8.60
CA ALA A 117 15.41 16.36 7.16
C ALA A 117 14.93 14.95 6.76
N LYS A 118 15.36 13.91 7.51
CA LYS A 118 14.91 12.53 7.32
C LYS A 118 13.42 12.36 7.62
N SER A 119 12.90 13.05 8.64
CA SER A 119 11.48 13.05 9.02
C SER A 119 10.58 13.79 8.02
N LYS A 120 11.04 14.90 7.44
CA LYS A 120 10.25 15.69 6.48
C LYS A 120 10.23 15.08 5.06
N LYS A 121 11.35 14.48 4.61
CA LYS A 121 11.40 13.65 3.40
C LYS A 121 10.47 12.43 3.49
N GLN A 122 10.34 11.84 4.68
CA GLN A 122 9.38 10.78 4.96
C GLN A 122 7.91 11.25 4.93
N ARG A 123 7.61 12.52 5.23
CA ARG A 123 6.23 13.05 5.11
C ARG A 123 5.80 13.15 3.64
N GLY A 124 6.67 13.59 2.73
CA GLY A 124 6.39 13.57 1.29
C GLY A 124 6.10 12.16 0.78
N ALA A 125 6.93 11.19 1.19
CA ALA A 125 6.74 9.78 0.83
C ALA A 125 5.36 9.23 1.26
N LYS A 126 4.86 9.60 2.44
CA LYS A 126 3.52 9.18 2.89
C LYS A 126 2.40 9.69 1.97
N HIS A 127 2.46 10.95 1.54
CA HIS A 127 1.45 11.51 0.65
C HIS A 127 1.48 10.85 -0.74
N LEU A 128 2.67 10.54 -1.25
CA LEU A 128 2.78 9.82 -2.52
C LEU A 128 2.30 8.36 -2.42
N ILE A 129 2.52 7.69 -1.27
CA ILE A 129 1.98 6.34 -1.04
C ILE A 129 0.45 6.36 -1.03
N VAL A 130 -0.15 7.31 -0.30
CA VAL A 130 -1.62 7.48 -0.27
C VAL A 130 -2.16 7.82 -1.66
N PHE A 131 -1.45 8.64 -2.43
CA PHE A 131 -1.82 8.94 -3.82
C PHE A 131 -1.76 7.69 -4.71
N GLY A 132 -0.73 6.84 -4.57
CA GLY A 132 -0.65 5.56 -5.28
C GLY A 132 -1.82 4.62 -4.93
N MET A 133 -2.12 4.47 -3.64
CA MET A 133 -3.29 3.72 -3.15
C MET A 133 -4.59 4.24 -3.76
N PHE A 134 -4.77 5.56 -3.77
CA PHE A 134 -5.94 6.20 -4.36
C PHE A 134 -6.07 5.89 -5.86
N LEU A 135 -4.96 5.92 -6.61
CA LEU A 135 -4.98 5.55 -8.03
C LEU A 135 -5.28 4.06 -8.25
N GLU A 136 -4.78 3.17 -7.40
CA GLU A 136 -5.13 1.74 -7.46
C GLU A 136 -6.63 1.53 -7.25
N ILE A 137 -7.23 2.21 -6.27
CA ILE A 137 -8.68 2.16 -6.01
C ILE A 137 -9.45 2.77 -7.19
N LEU A 138 -9.07 3.95 -7.66
CA LEU A 138 -9.71 4.63 -8.79
C LEU A 138 -9.69 3.77 -10.06
N GLY A 139 -8.54 3.16 -10.37
CA GLY A 139 -8.42 2.25 -11.50
C GLY A 139 -9.26 0.99 -11.33
N SER A 140 -9.38 0.47 -10.11
CA SER A 140 -10.22 -0.70 -9.81
C SER A 140 -11.71 -0.38 -9.94
N VAL A 141 -12.15 0.80 -9.51
CA VAL A 141 -13.52 1.30 -9.71
C VAL A 141 -13.81 1.49 -11.20
N LEU A 142 -12.89 2.11 -11.95
CA LEU A 142 -13.04 2.28 -13.39
C LEU A 142 -13.12 0.93 -14.11
N TYR A 143 -12.41 -0.09 -13.63
CA TYR A 143 -12.50 -1.45 -14.17
C TYR A 143 -13.89 -2.07 -13.98
N VAL A 144 -14.58 -1.79 -12.86
CA VAL A 144 -15.96 -2.25 -12.62
C VAL A 144 -16.94 -1.52 -13.55
N ILE A 145 -16.83 -0.19 -13.62
CA ILE A 145 -17.71 0.66 -14.43
C ILE A 145 -17.49 0.43 -15.93
N ALA A 146 -16.32 -0.10 -16.33
CA ALA A 146 -16.01 -0.43 -17.72
C ALA A 146 -17.08 -1.32 -18.41
N ALA A 147 -17.84 -2.09 -17.63
CA ALA A 147 -18.93 -2.92 -18.14
C ALA A 147 -20.15 -2.13 -18.66
N GLU A 148 -20.35 -0.90 -18.18
CA GLU A 148 -21.53 -0.06 -18.48
C GLU A 148 -21.37 0.79 -19.75
N PHE A 149 -20.15 0.96 -20.27
CA PHE A 149 -19.92 1.72 -21.51
C PHE A 149 -20.47 0.98 -22.73
N ASP A 150 -20.75 1.67 -23.84
CA ASP A 150 -21.25 1.00 -25.05
C ASP A 150 -20.14 0.65 -26.07
N GLY A 151 -20.33 -0.46 -26.80
CA GLY A 151 -19.53 -0.83 -27.96
C GLY A 151 -18.03 -1.06 -27.69
N LEU A 152 -17.16 -0.53 -28.55
CA LEU A 152 -15.70 -0.67 -28.42
C LEU A 152 -15.12 0.09 -27.22
N TYR A 153 -15.85 1.06 -26.67
CA TYR A 153 -15.39 1.85 -25.53
C TYR A 153 -15.22 1.01 -24.26
N LYS A 154 -15.94 -0.12 -24.11
CA LYS A 154 -15.76 -1.09 -23.02
C LYS A 154 -14.32 -1.59 -22.91
N ILE A 155 -13.74 -2.03 -24.04
CA ILE A 155 -12.39 -2.62 -24.07
C ILE A 155 -11.33 -1.55 -23.78
N TRP A 156 -11.50 -0.36 -24.36
CA TRP A 156 -10.59 0.76 -24.10
C TRP A 156 -10.68 1.24 -22.64
N ALA A 157 -11.87 1.27 -22.05
CA ALA A 157 -12.04 1.58 -20.63
C ALA A 157 -11.30 0.58 -19.73
N VAL A 158 -11.32 -0.72 -20.06
CA VAL A 158 -10.54 -1.73 -19.33
C VAL A 158 -9.04 -1.48 -19.46
N ILE A 159 -8.53 -1.19 -20.66
CA ILE A 159 -7.11 -0.91 -20.89
C ILE A 159 -6.67 0.34 -20.10
N VAL A 160 -7.48 1.41 -20.13
CA VAL A 160 -7.22 2.64 -19.36
C VAL A 160 -7.25 2.37 -17.86
N ALA A 161 -8.23 1.60 -17.38
CA ALA A 161 -8.28 1.19 -15.97
C ALA A 161 -7.01 0.44 -15.55
N ARG A 162 -6.53 -0.51 -16.37
CA ARG A 162 -5.28 -1.24 -16.10
C ARG A 162 -4.05 -0.36 -16.11
N PHE A 163 -3.99 0.63 -17.01
CA PHE A 163 -2.93 1.62 -17.00
C PHE A 163 -2.93 2.43 -15.69
N ILE A 164 -4.10 2.90 -15.22
CA ILE A 164 -4.22 3.65 -13.97
C ILE A 164 -3.81 2.82 -12.76
N VAL A 165 -4.27 1.56 -12.67
CA VAL A 165 -3.84 0.64 -11.59
C VAL A 165 -2.33 0.41 -11.66
N GLY A 166 -1.77 0.12 -12.84
CA GLY A 166 -0.33 -0.07 -13.02
C GLY A 166 0.48 1.17 -12.63
N PHE A 167 -0.03 2.36 -12.96
CA PHE A 167 0.57 3.62 -12.53
C PHE A 167 0.53 3.78 -11.00
N GLY A 168 -0.59 3.45 -10.35
CA GLY A 168 -0.71 3.45 -8.88
C GLY A 168 0.29 2.50 -8.22
N VAL A 169 0.40 1.27 -8.73
CA VAL A 169 1.36 0.26 -8.26
C VAL A 169 2.80 0.73 -8.44
N GLY A 170 3.10 1.59 -9.42
CA GLY A 170 4.43 2.20 -9.56
C GLY A 170 4.88 3.06 -8.38
N ALA A 171 3.96 3.50 -7.51
CA ALA A 171 4.30 4.12 -6.22
C ALA A 171 5.03 3.13 -5.27
N SER A 172 5.09 1.86 -5.66
CA SER A 172 5.72 0.79 -4.92
C SER A 172 7.17 1.01 -4.54
N ALA A 173 7.94 1.60 -5.45
CA ALA A 173 9.33 1.94 -5.21
C ALA A 173 9.48 2.83 -3.94
N ILE A 174 8.48 3.68 -3.68
CA ILE A 174 8.47 4.58 -2.53
C ILE A 174 8.21 3.83 -1.23
N TYR A 175 7.28 2.87 -1.19
CA TYR A 175 7.00 2.14 0.05
C TYR A 175 8.24 1.35 0.51
N ARG A 176 9.02 0.77 -0.42
CA ARG A 176 10.29 0.07 -0.10
C ARG A 176 11.32 1.06 0.43
N GLY A 177 11.43 2.22 -0.20
CA GLY A 177 12.30 3.31 0.28
C GLY A 177 11.88 3.83 1.67
N TYR A 178 10.57 3.92 1.93
CA TYR A 178 10.01 4.35 3.20
C TYR A 178 10.27 3.33 4.30
N VAL A 179 9.99 2.05 4.08
CA VAL A 179 10.25 0.98 5.05
C VAL A 179 11.73 0.94 5.42
N ASN A 180 12.64 1.03 4.44
CA ASN A 180 14.07 1.10 4.70
C ASN A 180 14.47 2.33 5.51
N SER A 181 13.92 3.50 5.18
CA SER A 181 14.23 4.76 5.85
C SER A 181 13.65 4.85 7.27
N ALA A 182 12.50 4.21 7.51
CA ALA A 182 11.81 4.18 8.79
C ALA A 182 12.36 3.08 9.71
N SER A 183 12.82 1.95 9.17
CA SER A 183 13.34 0.84 9.96
C SER A 183 14.68 1.18 10.62
N LYS A 184 14.94 0.60 11.80
CA LYS A 184 16.28 0.61 12.40
C LYS A 184 17.23 -0.22 11.53
N PRO A 185 18.54 0.08 11.46
CA PRO A 185 19.48 -0.70 10.64
C PRO A 185 19.45 -2.21 10.89
N LYS A 186 19.23 -2.61 12.15
CA LYS A 186 19.08 -4.02 12.55
C LYS A 186 17.78 -4.68 12.07
N GLU A 187 16.72 -3.89 11.82
CA GLU A 187 15.38 -4.36 11.45
C GLU A 187 15.12 -4.27 9.93
N GLN A 188 15.95 -3.52 9.18
CA GLN A 188 15.76 -3.27 7.74
C GLN A 188 15.69 -4.55 6.91
N SER A 189 16.65 -5.45 7.08
CA SER A 189 16.69 -6.72 6.33
C SER A 189 15.47 -7.59 6.62
N PHE A 190 15.05 -7.67 7.89
CA PHE A 190 13.88 -8.43 8.30
C PHE A 190 12.58 -7.84 7.72
N ASN A 191 12.44 -6.52 7.73
CA ASN A 191 11.26 -5.86 7.15
C ASN A 191 11.21 -6.01 5.62
N ASN A 192 12.35 -5.97 4.93
CA ASN A 192 12.40 -6.26 3.49
C ASN A 192 12.06 -7.74 3.20
N PHE A 193 12.51 -8.65 4.05
CA PHE A 193 12.12 -10.06 3.97
C PHE A 193 10.60 -10.24 4.12
N LEU A 194 9.98 -9.58 5.11
CA LEU A 194 8.53 -9.60 5.29
C LEU A 194 7.77 -9.03 4.07
N LEU A 195 8.27 -7.97 3.43
CA LEU A 195 7.68 -7.44 2.19
C LEU A 195 7.70 -8.46 1.07
N THR A 196 8.80 -9.20 0.90
CA THR A 196 8.92 -10.24 -0.12
C THR A 196 8.00 -11.43 0.19
N ILE A 197 7.91 -11.86 1.45
CA ILE A 197 6.95 -12.91 1.84
C ILE A 197 5.52 -12.48 1.54
N ALA A 198 5.14 -11.28 1.95
CA ALA A 198 3.82 -10.72 1.69
C ALA A 198 3.50 -10.74 0.19
N GLN A 199 4.43 -10.28 -0.65
CA GLN A 199 4.24 -10.31 -2.10
C GLN A 199 4.09 -11.74 -2.64
N SER A 200 4.98 -12.67 -2.26
CA SER A 200 4.92 -14.07 -2.69
C SER A 200 3.63 -14.77 -2.25
N LEU A 201 3.17 -14.52 -1.01
CA LEU A 201 1.89 -15.02 -0.52
C LEU A 201 0.73 -14.47 -1.35
N GLY A 202 0.74 -13.18 -1.70
CA GLY A 202 -0.29 -12.61 -2.55
C GLY A 202 -0.32 -13.25 -3.95
N PHE A 203 0.84 -13.63 -4.48
CA PHE A 203 0.92 -14.33 -5.77
C PHE A 203 0.37 -15.75 -5.73
N ILE A 204 0.45 -16.42 -4.57
CA ILE A 204 -0.14 -17.75 -4.36
C ILE A 204 -1.64 -17.64 -4.10
N VAL A 205 -2.03 -16.72 -3.20
CA VAL A 205 -3.41 -16.56 -2.72
C VAL A 205 -4.32 -15.97 -3.80
N GLY A 206 -3.85 -15.04 -4.63
CA GLY A 206 -4.70 -14.38 -5.63
C GLY A 206 -5.36 -15.33 -6.62
N PRO A 207 -4.61 -16.16 -7.38
CA PRO A 207 -5.20 -17.14 -8.28
C PRO A 207 -6.00 -18.23 -7.54
N ALA A 208 -5.59 -18.61 -6.32
CA ALA A 208 -6.33 -19.56 -5.50
C ALA A 208 -7.71 -19.01 -5.10
N LEU A 209 -7.79 -17.76 -4.66
CA LEU A 209 -9.05 -17.07 -4.39
C LEU A 209 -9.90 -17.00 -5.64
N GLN A 210 -9.33 -16.62 -6.78
CA GLN A 210 -10.04 -16.61 -8.06
C GLN A 210 -10.67 -17.98 -8.38
N SER A 211 -9.90 -19.06 -8.22
CA SER A 211 -10.39 -20.41 -8.48
C SER A 211 -11.49 -20.83 -7.50
N ALA A 212 -11.40 -20.43 -6.23
CA ALA A 212 -12.45 -20.68 -5.25
C ALA A 212 -13.77 -19.99 -5.65
N PHE A 213 -13.70 -18.75 -6.17
CA PHE A 213 -14.89 -18.04 -6.65
C PHE A 213 -15.48 -18.65 -7.93
N THR A 214 -14.70 -19.37 -8.74
CA THR A 214 -15.25 -20.12 -9.90
C THR A 214 -16.05 -21.36 -9.51
N PHE A 215 -15.93 -21.87 -8.27
CA PHE A 215 -16.74 -22.99 -7.78
C PHE A 215 -18.11 -22.57 -7.26
N ILE A 216 -18.43 -21.27 -7.22
CA ILE A 216 -19.78 -20.80 -6.96
C ILE A 216 -20.57 -21.00 -8.27
N PRO A 217 -21.54 -21.92 -8.30
CA PRO A 217 -22.22 -22.30 -9.54
C PRO A 217 -22.95 -21.10 -10.18
N GLU A 218 -22.91 -21.03 -11.52
CA GLU A 218 -23.61 -20.08 -12.39
C GLU A 218 -25.17 -20.11 -12.26
N SER A 219 -25.74 -20.78 -11.25
CA SER A 219 -27.18 -20.85 -11.01
C SER A 219 -27.74 -19.67 -10.21
N HIS A 220 -26.90 -18.72 -9.80
CA HIS A 220 -27.32 -17.44 -9.21
C HIS A 220 -26.72 -16.28 -10.00
N GLN A 221 -27.09 -16.16 -11.29
CA GLN A 221 -27.15 -14.85 -11.92
C GLN A 221 -28.24 -14.04 -11.21
N ILE A 222 -27.91 -13.42 -10.06
CA ILE A 222 -28.79 -12.46 -9.42
C ILE A 222 -28.71 -11.18 -10.26
N GLN A 223 -29.48 -11.16 -11.35
CA GLN A 223 -29.94 -9.93 -11.97
C GLN A 223 -30.90 -9.27 -10.98
N THR A 224 -30.37 -8.48 -10.06
CA THR A 224 -31.15 -7.45 -9.38
C THR A 224 -30.65 -6.10 -9.84
N TYR A 225 -31.52 -5.39 -10.57
CA TYR A 225 -31.42 -3.95 -10.87
C TYR A 225 -30.21 -3.50 -11.70
N GLY A 226 -30.05 -4.00 -12.93
CA GLY A 226 -29.19 -3.36 -13.94
C GLY A 226 -27.68 -3.38 -13.69
N PHE A 227 -27.23 -3.86 -12.53
CA PHE A 227 -25.83 -4.10 -12.22
C PHE A 227 -25.51 -5.58 -12.46
N HIS A 228 -24.67 -5.85 -13.47
CA HIS A 228 -24.15 -7.19 -13.72
C HIS A 228 -23.15 -7.57 -12.61
N PHE A 229 -23.65 -8.20 -11.53
CA PHE A 229 -22.80 -8.91 -10.59
C PHE A 229 -22.22 -10.16 -11.27
N ASN A 230 -21.12 -9.96 -11.98
CA ASN A 230 -20.35 -11.04 -12.58
C ASN A 230 -19.31 -11.54 -11.55
N THR A 231 -18.98 -12.84 -11.56
CA THR A 231 -17.93 -13.45 -10.72
C THR A 231 -16.58 -12.74 -10.84
N TYR A 232 -16.39 -12.01 -11.95
CA TYR A 232 -15.23 -11.19 -12.29
C TYR A 232 -15.22 -9.78 -11.66
N THR A 233 -16.39 -9.22 -11.36
CA THR A 233 -16.56 -7.94 -10.64
C THR A 233 -16.44 -8.11 -9.13
N ALA A 234 -16.66 -9.32 -8.60
CA ALA A 234 -16.48 -9.65 -7.19
C ALA A 234 -15.04 -9.37 -6.70
N ILE A 235 -14.01 -9.61 -7.53
CA ILE A 235 -12.61 -9.28 -7.21
C ILE A 235 -12.40 -7.77 -7.10
N GLY A 236 -13.07 -6.98 -7.93
CA GLY A 236 -13.07 -5.52 -7.84
C GLY A 236 -13.68 -5.04 -6.51
N HIS A 237 -14.82 -5.59 -6.11
CA HIS A 237 -15.44 -5.30 -4.82
C HIS A 237 -14.61 -5.78 -3.63
N ILE A 238 -13.97 -6.96 -3.72
CA ILE A 238 -13.05 -7.48 -2.70
C ILE A 238 -11.82 -6.57 -2.56
N THR A 239 -11.29 -6.04 -3.66
CA THR A 239 -10.15 -5.10 -3.61
C THR A 239 -10.54 -3.79 -2.95
N VAL A 240 -11.72 -3.24 -3.23
CA VAL A 240 -12.24 -2.05 -2.55
C VAL A 240 -12.49 -2.33 -1.06
N LEU A 241 -13.05 -3.49 -0.72
CA LEU A 241 -13.38 -3.87 0.66
C LEU A 241 -12.15 -4.29 1.48
N LEU A 242 -11.07 -4.76 0.83
CA LEU A 242 -9.78 -5.05 1.45
C LEU A 242 -8.86 -3.82 1.54
N SER A 243 -9.10 -2.76 0.75
CA SER A 243 -8.27 -1.55 0.75
C SER A 243 -8.74 -0.45 1.72
N GLU A 244 -9.85 -0.68 2.44
CA GLU A 244 -10.22 0.03 3.68
C GLU A 244 -9.57 -0.59 4.92
#